data_AF-A0A1E3W8F8-F1
#
_entry.id   AF-A0A1E3W8F8-F1
#
_cell.length_a   1.000
_cell.length_b   1.000
_cell.length_c   1.000
_cell.angle_alpha   90.00
_cell.angle_beta   90.00
_cell.angle_gamma   90.00
#
_symmetry.space_group_name_H-M   'P 1'
#
loop_
_entity.id
_entity.type
_entity.pdbx_description
1 polymer ?
#
loop_
_entity_poly.entity_id
_entity_poly.type
_entity_poly.pdbx_seq_one_letter_code
_entity_poly.pdbx_strand_id
1 'polypeptide(L)'
;MAGEGDRQDRKEATRLFVAAAVALILLVVMGFAGLAYFTEMMGEADPFSAGLGLKNAALISFAVSFVAILVMAVVSGGDAIFGELPFTIAGFLIFFVIFWLMIAWIF
;
A
#
# COMPACT_ATOMS: atom_id res chain seq x y z
N MET A 1 -5.78 -7.35 -41.44
CA MET A 1 -5.38 -8.65 -40.87
C MET A 1 -4.72 -8.36 -39.52
N ALA A 2 -5.48 -8.39 -38.42
CA ALA A 2 -4.91 -8.27 -37.08
C ALA A 2 -4.18 -9.58 -36.79
N GLY A 3 -2.86 -9.55 -36.93
CA GLY A 3 -1.99 -10.72 -36.87
C GLY A 3 -2.05 -11.40 -35.51
N GLU A 4 -1.86 -12.71 -35.50
CA GLU A 4 -1.96 -13.56 -34.31
C GLU A 4 -1.10 -13.08 -33.13
N GLY A 5 -0.03 -12.32 -33.39
CA GLY A 5 0.79 -11.64 -32.38
C GLY A 5 0.04 -10.62 -31.52
N ASP A 6 -0.89 -9.84 -32.09
CA ASP A 6 -1.66 -8.82 -31.35
C ASP A 6 -2.63 -9.47 -30.34
N ARG A 7 -3.16 -10.65 -30.67
CA ARG A 7 -4.01 -11.43 -29.76
C ARG A 7 -3.21 -12.08 -28.63
N GLN A 8 -1.94 -12.40 -28.87
CA GLN A 8 -1.07 -13.02 -27.88
C GLN A 8 -0.53 -11.99 -26.89
N ASP A 9 -0.09 -10.83 -27.38
CA ASP A 9 0.34 -9.68 -26.56
C ASP A 9 -0.79 -9.18 -25.65
N ARG A 10 -2.02 -9.08 -26.20
CA ARG A 10 -3.20 -8.70 -25.42
C ARG A 10 -3.51 -9.71 -24.31
N LYS A 11 -3.29 -11.01 -24.54
CA LYS A 11 -3.50 -12.06 -23.53
C LYS A 11 -2.44 -11.98 -22.43
N GLU A 12 -1.17 -11.75 -22.76
CA GLU A 12 -0.10 -11.59 -21.77
C GLU A 12 -0.29 -10.32 -20.94
N ALA A 13 -0.60 -9.19 -21.57
CA ALA A 13 -0.93 -7.95 -20.90
C ALA A 13 -2.14 -8.11 -19.96
N THR A 14 -3.19 -8.80 -20.42
CA THR A 14 -4.37 -9.09 -19.58
C THR A 14 -4.00 -9.99 -18.41
N ARG A 15 -3.14 -10.99 -18.60
CA ARG A 15 -2.71 -11.92 -17.55
C ARG A 15 -1.85 -11.22 -16.48
N LEU A 16 -0.95 -10.33 -16.91
CA LEU A 16 -0.15 -9.49 -16.03
C LEU A 16 -1.05 -8.52 -15.24
N PHE A 17 -2.02 -7.89 -15.91
CA PHE A 17 -2.97 -6.99 -15.27
C PHE A 17 -3.84 -7.72 -14.23
N VAL A 18 -4.33 -8.92 -14.57
CA VAL A 18 -5.10 -9.76 -13.64
C VAL A 18 -4.24 -10.19 -12.45
N ALA A 19 -2.99 -10.59 -12.67
CA ALA A 19 -2.08 -10.95 -11.59
C ALA A 19 -1.81 -9.76 -10.64
N ALA A 20 -1.59 -8.57 -11.21
CA ALA A 20 -1.42 -7.34 -10.44
C ALA A 20 -2.69 -6.98 -9.65
N ALA A 21 -3.87 -7.10 -10.27
CA ALA A 21 -5.15 -6.86 -9.61
C ALA A 21 -5.40 -7.85 -8.47
N VAL A 22 -5.10 -9.14 -8.66
CA VAL A 22 -5.21 -10.17 -7.61
C VAL A 22 -4.24 -9.88 -6.47
N ALA A 23 -2.99 -9.53 -6.77
CA ALA A 23 -2.00 -9.17 -5.75
C ALA A 23 -2.46 -7.94 -4.94
N LEU A 24 -3.03 -6.94 -5.62
CA LEU A 24 -3.60 -5.76 -4.98
C LEU A 24 -4.77 -6.12 -4.07
N ILE A 25 -5.71 -6.95 -4.55
CA ILE A 25 -6.86 -7.41 -3.75
C ILE A 25 -6.39 -8.18 -2.52
N LEU A 26 -5.43 -9.09 -2.67
CA LEU A 26 -4.85 -9.84 -1.54
C LEU A 26 -4.19 -8.91 -0.52
N LEU A 27 -3.52 -7.86 -0.99
CA LEU A 27 -2.91 -6.86 -0.13
C LEU A 27 -3.96 -6.05 0.64
N VAL A 28 -5.06 -5.68 -0.01
CA VAL A 28 -6.20 -5.01 0.66
C VAL A 28 -6.86 -5.93 1.68
N VAL A 29 -7.08 -7.21 1.35
CA VAL A 29 -7.65 -8.20 2.27
C VAL A 29 -6.75 -8.42 3.48
N MET A 30 -5.43 -8.53 3.28
CA MET A 30 -4.46 -8.61 4.38
C MET A 30 -4.46 -7.34 5.24
N GLY A 31 -4.56 -6.16 4.62
CA GLY A 31 -4.71 -4.89 5.34
C GLY A 31 -5.96 -4.86 6.21
N PHE A 32 -7.11 -5.30 5.68
CA PHE A 32 -8.37 -5.39 6.41
C PHE A 32 -8.32 -6.40 7.55
N ALA A 33 -7.76 -7.59 7.32
CA ALA A 33 -7.59 -8.61 8.34
C ALA A 33 -6.64 -8.12 9.45
N GLY A 34 -5.55 -7.45 9.07
CA GLY A 34 -4.63 -6.82 10.02
C GLY A 34 -5.31 -5.74 10.86
N LEU A 35 -6.14 -4.90 10.24
CA LEU A 35 -6.92 -3.89 10.96
C LEU A 35 -7.93 -4.52 11.92
N ALA A 36 -8.68 -5.54 11.50
CA ALA A 36 -9.63 -6.24 12.35
C ALA A 36 -8.96 -6.88 13.58
N TYR A 37 -7.83 -7.56 13.36
CA TYR A 37 -7.01 -8.13 14.43
C TYR A 37 -6.48 -7.05 15.37
N PHE A 38 -6.03 -5.92 14.83
CA PHE A 38 -5.54 -4.79 15.62
C PHE A 38 -6.66 -4.16 16.45
N THR A 39 -7.87 -4.02 15.90
CA THR A 39 -9.03 -3.49 16.64
C THR A 39 -9.49 -4.40 17.77
N GLU A 40 -9.40 -5.74 17.61
CA GLU A 40 -9.69 -6.68 18.70
C GLU A 40 -8.64 -6.59 19.83
N MET A 41 -7.36 -6.37 19.50
CA MET A 41 -6.33 -6.12 20.52
C MET A 41 -6.46 -4.77 21.22
N MET A 42 -7.03 -3.75 20.56
CA MET A 42 -7.21 -2.38 21.08
C MET A 42 -8.46 -2.22 21.95
N GLY A 43 -9.11 -3.31 22.36
CA GLY A 43 -10.36 -3.31 23.15
C GLY A 43 -10.36 -2.48 24.45
N GLU A 44 -9.19 -2.04 24.92
CA GLU A 44 -8.99 -1.02 25.97
C GLU A 44 -7.68 -0.25 25.73
N ALA A 45 -7.42 0.22 24.50
CA ALA A 45 -6.22 1.00 24.24
C ALA A 45 -6.30 2.36 24.96
N ASP A 46 -5.53 2.51 26.04
CA ASP A 46 -5.31 3.80 26.69
C ASP A 46 -4.68 4.75 25.64
N PRO A 47 -5.35 5.85 25.27
CA PRO A 47 -4.83 6.81 24.29
C PRO A 47 -3.51 7.47 24.71
N PHE A 48 -3.07 7.22 25.95
CA PHE A 48 -1.84 7.71 26.53
C PHE A 48 -0.77 6.61 26.75
N SER A 49 -0.97 5.40 26.23
CA SER A 49 -0.08 4.26 26.45
C SER A 49 1.14 4.24 25.53
N ALA A 50 2.35 4.29 26.10
CA ALA A 50 3.64 4.18 25.41
C ALA A 50 3.58 3.64 23.95
N GLY A 51 3.84 4.52 22.98
CA GLY A 51 3.82 4.21 21.55
C GLY A 51 4.62 2.96 21.15
N LEU A 52 4.32 2.39 19.99
CA LEU A 52 4.76 1.05 19.54
C LEU A 52 6.29 0.85 19.37
N GLY A 53 7.07 1.91 19.58
CA GLY A 53 8.51 1.93 19.42
C GLY A 53 8.95 1.98 17.95
N LEU A 54 10.16 2.49 17.70
CA LEU A 54 10.66 2.79 16.34
C LEU A 54 10.62 1.58 15.39
N LYS A 55 10.93 0.38 15.88
CA LYS A 55 11.01 -0.84 15.04
C LYS A 55 9.63 -1.27 14.53
N ASN A 56 8.64 -1.38 15.41
CA ASN A 56 7.31 -1.85 15.03
C ASN A 56 6.57 -0.76 14.25
N ALA A 57 6.75 0.51 14.67
CA ALA A 57 6.19 1.65 13.96
C ALA A 57 6.68 1.72 12.51
N ALA A 58 7.96 1.41 12.23
CA ALA A 58 8.49 1.40 10.86
C ALA A 58 7.80 0.36 9.96
N LEU A 59 7.44 -0.80 10.51
CA LEU A 59 6.82 -1.87 9.73
C LEU A 59 5.38 -1.52 9.38
N ILE A 60 4.65 -0.94 10.33
CA ILE A 60 3.27 -0.48 10.13
C ILE A 60 3.23 0.74 9.21
N SER A 61 4.08 1.75 9.44
CA SER A 61 4.14 2.94 8.60
C SER A 61 4.51 2.60 7.16
N PHE A 62 5.45 1.68 6.94
CA PHE A 62 5.78 1.20 5.60
C PHE A 62 4.57 0.58 4.91
N ALA A 63 3.85 -0.31 5.59
CA ALA A 63 2.66 -0.95 5.03
C ALA A 63 1.57 0.08 4.68
N VAL A 64 1.27 1.02 5.58
CA VAL A 64 0.23 2.03 5.37
C VAL A 64 0.62 3.00 4.24
N SER A 65 1.86 3.49 4.20
CA SER A 65 2.35 4.35 3.12
C SER A 65 2.37 3.62 1.78
N PHE A 66 2.72 2.34 1.77
CA PHE A 66 2.69 1.53 0.55
C PHE A 66 1.26 1.36 0.02
N VAL A 67 0.30 1.06 0.91
CA VAL A 67 -1.13 1.02 0.55
C VAL A 67 -1.59 2.37 0.01
N ALA A 68 -1.22 3.48 0.63
CA ALA A 68 -1.60 4.82 0.15
C ALA A 68 -1.10 5.10 -1.28
N ILE A 69 0.15 4.73 -1.58
CA ILE A 69 0.71 4.87 -2.93
C ILE A 69 0.05 3.92 -3.93
N LEU A 70 -0.24 2.69 -3.54
CA LEU A 70 -0.97 1.75 -4.38
C LEU A 70 -2.38 2.25 -4.71
N VAL A 71 -3.09 2.82 -3.73
CA VAL A 71 -4.42 3.42 -3.96
C VAL A 71 -4.31 4.58 -4.93
N MET A 72 -3.36 5.50 -4.72
CA MET A 72 -3.10 6.62 -5.63
C MET A 72 -2.80 6.13 -7.05
N ALA A 73 -1.95 5.12 -7.18
CA ALA A 73 -1.59 4.54 -8.46
C ALA A 73 -2.79 3.93 -9.20
N VAL A 74 -3.67 3.22 -8.50
CA VAL A 74 -4.87 2.63 -9.08
C VAL A 74 -5.85 3.73 -9.50
N VAL A 75 -6.04 4.74 -8.65
CA VAL A 75 -6.94 5.88 -8.93
C VAL A 75 -6.44 6.71 -10.12
N SER A 76 -5.12 6.84 -10.29
CA SER A 76 -4.51 7.53 -11.43
C SER A 76 -4.43 6.68 -12.71
N GLY A 77 -4.97 5.46 -12.74
CA GLY A 77 -4.87 4.56 -13.89
C GLY A 77 -3.47 4.00 -14.16
N GLY A 78 -2.60 3.99 -13.15
CA GLY A 78 -1.22 3.49 -13.21
C GLY A 78 -0.18 4.50 -13.74
N ASP A 79 -0.62 5.59 -14.37
CA ASP A 79 0.27 6.56 -15.01
C ASP A 79 1.11 7.36 -13.99
N ALA A 80 0.55 7.66 -12.81
CA ALA A 80 1.27 8.39 -11.76
C ALA A 80 2.49 7.64 -11.20
N ILE A 81 2.52 6.29 -11.26
CA ILE A 81 3.71 5.54 -10.79
C ILE A 81 4.89 5.77 -11.73
N PHE A 82 4.67 5.65 -13.04
CA PHE A 82 5.76 5.60 -14.02
C PHE A 82 6.06 6.97 -14.63
N GLY A 83 5.05 7.81 -14.86
CA GLY A 83 5.21 9.17 -15.35
C GLY A 83 5.79 10.14 -14.31
N GLU A 84 5.49 9.90 -13.02
CA GLU A 84 5.88 10.80 -11.92
C GLU A 84 6.70 10.07 -10.84
N LEU A 85 7.56 9.14 -11.25
CA LEU A 85 8.31 8.27 -10.36
C LEU A 85 9.07 9.01 -9.23
N PRO A 86 9.73 10.17 -9.48
CA PRO A 86 10.34 10.97 -8.40
C PRO A 86 9.32 11.50 -7.38
N PHE A 87 8.13 11.92 -7.83
CA PHE A 87 7.06 12.42 -6.95
C PHE A 87 6.40 11.29 -6.18
N THR A 88 6.19 10.14 -6.80
CA THR A 88 5.66 8.94 -6.14
C THR A 88 6.60 8.43 -5.05
N ILE A 89 7.91 8.40 -5.31
CA ILE A 89 8.92 8.04 -4.30
C ILE A 89 8.98 9.11 -3.19
N ALA A 90 8.97 10.39 -3.54
CA ALA A 90 8.99 11.46 -2.55
C ALA A 90 7.73 11.41 -1.65
N GLY A 91 6.55 11.24 -2.24
CA GLY A 91 5.29 11.09 -1.52
C GLY A 91 5.29 9.87 -0.60
N PHE A 92 5.78 8.73 -1.09
CA PHE A 92 5.96 7.53 -0.26
C PHE A 92 6.84 7.84 0.97
N LEU A 93 8.02 8.43 0.76
CA LEU A 93 8.96 8.73 1.84
C LEU A 93 8.39 9.74 2.84
N ILE A 94 7.70 10.77 2.37
CA ILE A 94 7.05 11.77 3.22
C ILE A 94 5.97 11.11 4.08
N PHE A 95 5.07 10.34 3.49
CA PHE A 95 4.03 9.62 4.24
C PHE A 95 4.65 8.62 5.21
N PHE A 96 5.69 7.90 4.78
CA PHE A 96 6.38 6.93 5.61
C PHE A 96 6.96 7.58 6.85
N VAL A 97 7.71 8.68 6.70
CA VAL A 97 8.33 9.38 7.83
C VAL A 97 7.27 9.96 8.75
N ILE A 98 6.21 10.56 8.21
CA ILE A 98 5.11 11.13 9.01
C ILE A 98 4.43 10.03 9.83
N PHE A 99 3.99 8.95 9.19
CA PHE A 99 3.33 7.84 9.90
C PHE A 99 4.29 7.15 10.87
N TRP A 100 5.56 7.01 10.50
CA TRP A 100 6.56 6.37 11.34
C TRP A 100 6.75 7.14 12.65
N LEU A 101 6.93 8.46 12.57
CA LEU A 101 7.09 9.31 13.75
C LEU A 101 5.80 9.40 14.56
N MET A 102 4.64 9.49 13.89
CA MET A 102 3.36 9.49 14.59
C MET A 102 3.15 8.18 15.36
N ILE A 103 3.31 7.02 14.72
CA ILE A 103 3.07 5.71 15.38
C ILE A 103 4.16 5.41 16.42
N ALA A 104 5.39 5.86 16.20
CA ALA A 104 6.48 5.64 17.16
C ALA A 104 6.35 6.51 18.42
N TRP A 105 5.68 7.66 18.34
CA TRP A 105 5.77 8.72 19.35
C TRP A 105 4.43 9.28 19.85
N ILE A 106 3.30 8.99 19.19
CA ILE A 106 1.98 9.33 19.74
C ILE A 106 1.67 8.35 20.85
N PHE A 107 1.86 8.93 22.05
CA PHE A 107 1.61 8.52 23.43
C PHE A 107 1.65 7.04 23.70
#